data_AF-A0A9P4HAS3-F1
#
_entry.id   AF-A0A9P4HAS3-F1
#
_cell.length_a   1.000
_cell.length_b   1.000
_cell.length_c   1.000
_cell.angle_alpha   90.00
_cell.angle_beta   90.00
_cell.angle_gamma   90.00
#
_symmetry.space_group_name_H-M   'P 1'
#
loop_
_entity.id
_entity.type
_entity.pdbx_description
1 polymer ?
#
loop_
_entity_poly.entity_id
_entity_poly.type
_entity_poly.pdbx_seq_one_letter_code
_entity_poly.pdbx_strand_id
1 'polypeptide(L)'
;MAKISSRYHQLHAKLRLRRWSPSGVADFVIQADDQLAEIIEQIPSHLQTTDAPLTQEQLEIERLLPWIATQRTSLAIVLLYYRLAINRVLQTYWLEGLTNFARARSVCLSSATSGNVTFRRLRSWDFAMVTFSATVTLALEVRRTSEPDSDLVQAIDASEKILERVQCDNKLARDALSILHKLRIT
;
A
#
# COMPACT_ATOMS: atom_id res chain seq x y z
N MET A 1 15.86 -3.45 -0.05
CA MET A 1 15.08 -4.44 -0.83
C MET A 1 15.19 -5.86 -0.28
N ALA A 2 16.37 -6.49 -0.21
CA ALA A 2 16.51 -7.87 0.29
C ALA A 2 15.95 -8.08 1.70
N LYS A 3 16.25 -7.17 2.65
CA LYS A 3 15.69 -7.20 4.01
C LYS A 3 14.16 -7.17 4.02
N ILE A 4 13.54 -6.28 3.22
CA ILE A 4 12.08 -6.10 3.11
C ILE A 4 11.42 -7.40 2.62
N SER A 5 11.91 -7.92 1.47
CA SER A 5 11.39 -9.15 0.87
C SER A 5 11.56 -10.37 1.80
N SER A 6 12.68 -10.45 2.52
CA SER A 6 12.92 -11.51 3.50
C SER A 6 11.85 -11.52 4.60
N ARG A 7 11.45 -10.37 5.14
CA ARG A 7 10.38 -10.30 6.16
C ARG A 7 9.04 -10.83 5.65
N TYR A 8 8.67 -10.43 4.44
CA TYR A 8 7.47 -10.93 3.78
C TYR A 8 7.51 -12.45 3.57
N HIS A 9 8.60 -12.98 3.04
CA HIS A 9 8.72 -14.42 2.81
C HIS A 9 8.78 -15.22 4.12
N GLN A 10 9.38 -14.68 5.17
CA GLN A 10 9.37 -15.28 6.51
C GLN A 10 7.94 -15.39 7.06
N LEU A 11 7.13 -14.34 6.93
CA LEU A 11 5.71 -14.38 7.30
C LEU A 11 4.98 -15.47 6.51
N HIS A 12 5.09 -15.47 5.18
CA HIS A 12 4.41 -16.45 4.33
C HIS A 12 4.86 -17.88 4.61
N ALA A 13 6.14 -18.10 4.91
CA ALA A 13 6.64 -19.40 5.33
C ALA A 13 5.98 -19.84 6.65
N LYS A 14 5.94 -18.98 7.68
CA LYS A 14 5.28 -19.27 8.96
C LYS A 14 3.80 -19.65 8.78
N LEU A 15 3.07 -18.90 7.96
CA LEU A 15 1.64 -19.14 7.70
C LEU A 15 1.38 -20.48 6.99
N ARG A 16 2.34 -21.00 6.23
CA ARG A 16 2.22 -22.28 5.51
C ARG A 16 2.52 -23.51 6.37
N LEU A 17 3.25 -23.36 7.48
CA LEU A 17 3.70 -24.50 8.29
C LEU A 17 2.55 -25.29 8.92
N ARG A 18 1.49 -24.60 9.34
CA ARG A 18 0.30 -25.21 9.95
C ARG A 18 -0.89 -24.26 9.89
N ARG A 19 -2.08 -24.74 10.27
CA ARG A 19 -3.23 -23.87 10.53
C ARG A 19 -3.04 -23.13 11.85
N TRP A 20 -3.18 -21.82 11.79
CA TRP A 20 -3.04 -20.92 12.94
C TRP A 20 -4.41 -20.38 13.35
N SER A 21 -4.56 -20.00 14.61
CA SER A 21 -5.74 -19.25 15.06
C SER A 21 -5.74 -17.85 14.43
N PRO A 22 -6.91 -17.19 14.28
CA PRO A 22 -6.98 -15.81 13.81
C PRO A 22 -6.09 -14.85 14.61
N SER A 23 -6.02 -15.03 15.94
CA SER A 23 -5.14 -14.25 16.82
C SER A 23 -3.66 -14.47 16.52
N GLY A 24 -3.21 -15.72 16.34
CA GLY A 24 -1.82 -16.00 16.02
C GLY A 24 -1.41 -15.46 14.65
N VAL A 25 -2.33 -15.47 13.67
CA VAL A 25 -2.08 -14.82 12.36
C VAL A 25 -1.96 -13.31 12.52
N ALA A 26 -2.83 -12.68 13.31
CA ALA A 26 -2.75 -11.25 13.62
C ALA A 26 -1.41 -10.87 14.25
N ASP A 27 -0.94 -11.63 15.24
CA ASP A 27 0.34 -11.38 15.91
C ASP A 27 1.53 -11.46 14.93
N PHE A 28 1.52 -12.43 14.01
CA PHE A 28 2.57 -12.55 12.99
C PHE A 28 2.54 -11.39 11.99
N VAL A 29 1.37 -10.93 11.60
CA VAL A 29 1.22 -9.79 10.69
C VAL A 29 1.69 -8.51 11.37
N ILE A 30 1.31 -8.28 12.63
CA ILE A 30 1.77 -7.13 13.43
C ILE A 30 3.29 -7.15 13.55
N GLN A 31 3.86 -8.28 13.96
CA GLN A 31 5.32 -8.44 14.07
C GLN A 31 6.03 -8.16 12.74
N ALA A 32 5.47 -8.64 11.62
CA ALA A 32 6.08 -8.42 10.31
C ALA A 32 5.98 -6.95 9.87
N ASP A 33 4.86 -6.26 10.15
CA ASP A 33 4.71 -4.82 9.88
C ASP A 33 5.63 -3.97 10.77
N ASP A 34 5.79 -4.31 12.06
CA ASP A 34 6.74 -3.66 12.96
C ASP A 34 8.18 -3.79 12.45
N GLN A 35 8.58 -4.99 12.00
CA GLN A 35 9.89 -5.19 11.39
C GLN A 35 10.08 -4.40 10.08
N LEU A 36 9.01 -4.12 9.33
CA LEU A 36 9.08 -3.21 8.19
C LEU A 36 9.21 -1.76 8.64
N ALA A 37 8.53 -1.35 9.70
CA ALA A 37 8.65 -0.01 10.26
C ALA A 37 10.08 0.28 10.74
N GLU A 38 10.73 -0.67 11.44
CA GLU A 38 12.14 -0.57 11.81
C GLU A 38 13.07 -0.38 10.59
N ILE A 39 12.77 -1.05 9.47
CA ILE A 39 13.55 -0.87 8.24
C ILE A 39 13.35 0.53 7.68
N ILE A 40 12.15 1.11 7.79
CA ILE A 40 11.84 2.48 7.33
C ILE A 40 12.65 3.51 8.14
N GLU A 41 12.72 3.34 9.45
CA GLU A 41 13.49 4.23 10.34
C GLU A 41 15.00 4.21 10.03
N GLN A 42 15.51 3.10 9.50
CA GLN A 42 16.92 2.94 9.11
C GLN A 42 17.24 3.49 7.70
N ILE A 43 16.25 4.02 6.96
CA ILE A 43 16.49 4.58 5.63
C ILE A 43 17.26 5.90 5.77
N PRO A 44 18.34 6.11 4.99
CA PRO A 44 19.06 7.39 4.98
C PRO A 44 18.12 8.56 4.67
N SER A 45 18.31 9.71 5.35
CA SER A 45 17.43 10.88 5.24
C SER A 45 17.19 11.36 3.80
N HIS A 46 18.20 11.32 2.93
CA HIS A 46 18.08 11.70 1.52
C HIS A 46 17.25 10.73 0.67
N LEU A 47 16.92 9.54 1.20
CA LEU A 47 16.04 8.53 0.58
C LEU A 47 14.69 8.41 1.31
N GLN A 48 14.47 9.12 2.42
CA GLN A 48 13.19 9.14 3.11
C GLN A 48 12.17 9.94 2.30
N THR A 49 10.94 9.45 2.26
CA THR A 49 9.82 10.18 1.64
C THR A 49 9.18 11.04 2.70
N THR A 50 9.24 12.36 2.54
CA THR A 50 8.65 13.33 3.47
C THR A 50 7.50 14.02 2.77
N ASP A 51 6.38 14.22 3.47
CA ASP A 51 5.25 15.03 2.98
C ASP A 51 5.56 16.53 2.97
N ALA A 52 6.66 16.93 3.61
CA ALA A 52 7.18 18.29 3.61
C ALA A 52 7.85 18.62 2.27
N PRO A 53 7.79 19.89 1.81
CA PRO A 53 8.56 20.33 0.66
C PRO A 53 10.05 20.06 0.88
N LEU A 54 10.73 19.62 -0.19
CA LEU A 54 12.15 19.34 -0.16
C LEU A 54 12.93 20.58 0.27
N THR A 55 13.92 20.40 1.14
CA THR A 55 14.83 21.49 1.49
C THR A 55 15.66 21.89 0.27
N GLN A 56 16.17 23.13 0.27
CA GLN A 56 17.05 23.62 -0.81
C GLN A 56 18.24 22.68 -1.05
N GLU A 57 18.82 22.15 0.02
CA GLU A 57 19.92 21.18 0.00
C GLU A 57 19.52 19.86 -0.68
N GLN A 58 18.32 19.33 -0.39
CA GLN A 58 17.81 18.12 -1.05
C GLN A 58 17.57 18.34 -2.55
N LEU A 59 17.09 19.52 -2.94
CA LEU A 59 16.90 19.87 -4.35
C LEU A 59 18.24 19.99 -5.09
N GLU A 60 19.26 20.56 -4.46
CA GLU A 60 20.61 20.64 -5.02
C GLU A 60 21.23 19.25 -5.18
N ILE A 61 21.09 18.39 -4.17
CA ILE A 61 21.53 16.99 -4.22
C ILE A 61 20.81 16.23 -5.35
N GLU A 62 19.50 16.40 -5.52
CA GLU A 62 18.75 15.77 -6.60
C GLU A 62 19.17 16.25 -7.99
N ARG A 63 19.52 17.53 -8.13
CA ARG A 63 20.05 18.08 -9.39
C ARG A 63 21.39 17.46 -9.75
N LEU A 64 22.27 17.28 -8.77
CA LEU A 64 23.58 16.66 -8.97
C LEU A 64 23.48 15.15 -9.16
N LEU A 65 22.53 14.50 -8.48
CA LEU A 65 22.36 13.04 -8.45
C LEU A 65 20.89 12.66 -8.72
N PRO A 66 20.43 12.70 -9.99
CA PRO A 66 19.02 12.44 -10.35
C PRO A 66 18.51 11.04 -9.98
N TRP A 67 19.42 10.08 -9.75
CA TRP A 67 19.08 8.74 -9.31
C TRP A 67 18.46 8.72 -7.90
N ILE A 68 18.74 9.71 -7.04
CA ILE A 68 18.21 9.77 -5.67
C ILE A 68 16.69 9.87 -5.66
N ALA A 69 16.12 10.74 -6.50
CA ALA A 69 14.66 10.85 -6.66
C ALA A 69 14.05 9.52 -7.10
N THR A 70 14.67 8.88 -8.10
CA THR A 70 14.19 7.59 -8.64
C THR A 70 14.28 6.47 -7.59
N GLN A 71 15.36 6.44 -6.80
CA GLN A 71 15.59 5.45 -5.76
C GLN A 71 14.61 5.62 -4.59
N ARG A 72 14.35 6.86 -4.18
CA ARG A 72 13.36 7.18 -3.14
C ARG A 72 11.96 6.77 -3.54
N THR A 73 11.52 7.11 -4.75
CA THR A 73 10.24 6.63 -5.30
C THR A 73 10.18 5.10 -5.32
N SER A 74 11.25 4.44 -5.80
CA SER A 74 11.31 2.98 -5.85
C SER A 74 11.22 2.34 -4.46
N LEU A 75 11.89 2.92 -3.45
CA LEU A 75 11.83 2.45 -2.07
C LEU A 75 10.42 2.64 -1.48
N ALA A 76 9.82 3.81 -1.67
CA ALA A 76 8.47 4.10 -1.20
C ALA A 76 7.45 3.08 -1.76
N ILE A 77 7.47 2.83 -3.07
CA ILE A 77 6.57 1.88 -3.72
C ILE A 77 6.77 0.46 -3.18
N VAL A 78 8.02 0.00 -3.05
CA VAL A 78 8.28 -1.35 -2.56
C VAL A 78 7.86 -1.52 -1.10
N LEU A 79 8.13 -0.53 -0.25
CA LEU A 79 7.69 -0.55 1.15
C LEU A 79 6.16 -0.57 1.23
N LEU A 80 5.50 0.28 0.45
CA LEU A 80 4.04 0.34 0.41
C LEU A 80 3.44 -1.00 -0.04
N TYR A 81 3.99 -1.59 -1.10
CA TYR A 81 3.60 -2.90 -1.60
C TYR A 81 3.70 -3.98 -0.53
N TYR A 82 4.85 -4.10 0.13
CA TYR A 82 5.04 -5.17 1.12
C TYR A 82 4.20 -4.95 2.38
N ARG A 83 4.00 -3.70 2.83
CA ARG A 83 3.10 -3.41 3.95
C ARG A 83 1.66 -3.78 3.61
N LEU A 84 1.18 -3.45 2.41
CA LEU A 84 -0.13 -3.89 1.93
C LEU A 84 -0.23 -5.40 1.84
N ALA A 85 0.74 -6.06 1.23
CA ALA A 85 0.73 -7.51 1.03
C ALA A 85 0.70 -8.27 2.38
N ILE A 86 1.44 -7.79 3.38
CA ILE A 86 1.44 -8.33 4.74
C ILE A 86 0.08 -8.10 5.42
N ASN A 87 -0.43 -6.86 5.41
CA ASN A 87 -1.68 -6.54 6.10
C ASN A 87 -2.91 -7.18 5.43
N ARG A 88 -2.86 -7.45 4.12
CA ARG A 88 -3.92 -8.14 3.38
C ARG A 88 -4.14 -9.57 3.86
N VAL A 89 -3.17 -10.21 4.51
CA VAL A 89 -3.37 -11.51 5.16
C VAL A 89 -4.53 -11.46 6.16
N LEU A 90 -4.75 -10.30 6.81
CA LEU A 90 -5.84 -10.11 7.77
C LEU A 90 -7.19 -9.79 7.13
N GLN A 91 -7.23 -9.54 5.81
CA GLN A 91 -8.45 -9.17 5.11
C GLN A 91 -9.55 -10.23 5.27
N THR A 92 -9.21 -11.52 5.22
CA THR A 92 -10.20 -12.60 5.36
C THR A 92 -10.86 -12.56 6.74
N TYR A 93 -10.07 -12.37 7.80
CA TYR A 93 -10.54 -12.31 9.19
C TYR A 93 -11.32 -11.02 9.48
N TRP A 94 -10.90 -9.90 8.89
CA TRP A 94 -11.60 -8.63 8.97
C TRP A 94 -13.00 -8.71 8.34
N LEU A 95 -13.07 -9.28 7.14
CA LEU A 95 -14.32 -9.48 6.44
C LEU A 95 -15.30 -10.41 7.20
N GLU A 96 -14.80 -11.24 8.12
CA GLU A 96 -15.59 -12.09 9.03
C GLU A 96 -16.08 -11.36 10.31
N GLY A 97 -15.83 -10.05 10.44
CA GLY A 97 -16.38 -9.20 11.51
C GLY A 97 -15.51 -9.08 12.75
N LEU A 98 -14.26 -9.53 12.70
CA LEU A 98 -13.30 -9.34 13.80
C LEU A 98 -12.80 -7.88 13.79
N THR A 99 -13.05 -7.15 14.88
CA THR A 99 -12.94 -5.68 14.96
C THR A 99 -11.54 -5.15 15.25
N ASN A 100 -10.56 -6.01 15.51
CA ASN A 100 -9.22 -5.63 15.99
C ASN A 100 -8.22 -5.24 14.88
N PHE A 101 -8.69 -4.88 13.67
CA PHE A 101 -7.83 -4.66 12.50
C PHE A 101 -7.71 -3.19 12.05
N ALA A 102 -8.01 -2.24 12.94
CA ALA A 102 -7.86 -0.80 12.68
C ALA A 102 -6.49 -0.41 12.09
N ARG A 103 -5.41 -1.10 12.51
CA ARG A 103 -4.05 -0.91 11.98
C ARG A 103 -3.95 -1.28 10.48
N ALA A 104 -4.49 -2.44 10.09
CA ALA A 104 -4.47 -2.88 8.69
C ALA A 104 -5.33 -1.96 7.80
N ARG A 105 -6.46 -1.48 8.33
CA ARG A 105 -7.31 -0.47 7.67
C ARG A 105 -6.58 0.84 7.45
N SER A 106 -5.89 1.35 8.47
CA SER A 106 -5.06 2.56 8.38
C SER A 106 -3.96 2.44 7.31
N VAL A 107 -3.27 1.29 7.24
CA VAL A 107 -2.26 1.03 6.20
C VAL A 107 -2.89 1.03 4.80
N CYS A 108 -4.06 0.41 4.62
CA CYS A 108 -4.76 0.43 3.33
C CYS A 108 -5.18 1.85 2.95
N LEU A 109 -5.74 2.62 3.88
CA LEU A 109 -6.16 4.01 3.67
C LEU A 109 -4.97 4.91 3.29
N SER A 110 -3.87 4.84 4.03
CA SER A 110 -2.64 5.58 3.73
C SER A 110 -2.08 5.20 2.35
N SER A 111 -2.13 3.92 1.98
CA SER A 111 -1.61 3.45 0.69
C SER A 111 -2.48 3.88 -0.49
N ALA A 112 -3.79 3.96 -0.29
CA ALA A 112 -4.77 4.44 -1.25
C ALA A 112 -4.54 5.93 -1.60
N THR A 113 -4.16 6.74 -0.60
CA THR A 113 -3.97 8.19 -0.74
C THR A 113 -2.56 8.63 -1.13
N SER A 114 -1.55 7.76 -0.99
CA SER A 114 -0.13 8.05 -1.25
C SER A 114 0.25 8.32 -2.73
N GLY A 115 -0.73 8.46 -3.64
CA GLY A 115 -0.50 8.50 -5.10
C GLY A 115 -0.03 9.80 -5.73
N ASN A 116 0.51 10.73 -4.94
CA ASN A 116 1.17 11.92 -5.49
C ASN A 116 2.61 11.67 -5.96
N VAL A 117 3.16 10.47 -5.76
CA VAL A 117 4.54 10.15 -6.18
C VAL A 117 4.58 9.87 -7.68
N THR A 118 5.08 10.86 -8.42
CA THR A 118 5.40 10.92 -9.86
C THR A 118 5.26 9.60 -10.65
N PHE A 119 4.03 9.27 -11.05
CA PHE A 119 3.66 8.16 -11.94
C PHE A 119 4.43 8.04 -13.26
N ARG A 120 5.09 9.13 -13.67
CA ARG A 120 5.74 9.26 -14.98
C ARG A 120 7.11 8.59 -15.07
N ARG A 121 7.64 8.02 -13.98
CA ARG A 121 8.95 7.34 -14.00
C ARG A 121 8.80 5.84 -13.78
N LEU A 122 9.78 5.12 -14.34
CA LEU A 122 9.95 3.65 -14.36
C LEU A 122 9.11 2.92 -13.30
N ARG A 123 8.15 2.10 -13.77
CA ARG A 123 7.26 1.20 -12.99
C ARG A 123 5.89 1.76 -12.56
N SER A 124 5.17 2.40 -13.48
CA SER A 124 3.77 2.81 -13.28
C SER A 124 2.83 1.65 -12.89
N TRP A 125 3.13 0.42 -13.31
CA TRP A 125 2.32 -0.77 -13.01
C TRP A 125 2.35 -1.16 -11.53
N ASP A 126 3.50 -1.03 -10.86
CA ASP A 126 3.65 -1.37 -9.44
C ASP A 126 2.74 -0.49 -8.59
N PHE A 127 2.73 0.80 -8.91
CA PHE A 127 1.86 1.75 -8.24
C PHE A 127 0.38 1.43 -8.48
N ALA A 128 -0.01 1.20 -9.74
CA ALA A 128 -1.38 0.85 -10.08
C ALA A 128 -1.84 -0.44 -9.35
N MET A 129 -0.97 -1.43 -9.18
CA MET A 129 -1.24 -2.64 -8.40
C MET A 129 -1.49 -2.34 -6.92
N VAL A 130 -0.62 -1.52 -6.33
CA VAL A 130 -0.69 -1.12 -4.93
C VAL A 130 -2.00 -0.36 -4.66
N THR A 131 -2.29 0.65 -5.47
CA THR A 131 -3.53 1.43 -5.36
C THR A 131 -4.74 0.53 -5.55
N PHE A 132 -4.81 -0.24 -6.63
CA PHE A 132 -5.93 -1.17 -6.85
C PHE A 132 -6.13 -2.14 -5.69
N SER A 133 -5.05 -2.75 -5.18
CA SER A 133 -5.14 -3.71 -4.06
C SER A 133 -5.60 -3.05 -2.77
N ALA A 134 -5.21 -1.81 -2.49
CA ALA A 134 -5.70 -1.05 -1.35
C ALA A 134 -7.19 -0.70 -1.55
N THR A 135 -7.54 -0.12 -2.69
CA THR A 135 -8.90 0.32 -3.02
C THR A 135 -9.90 -0.82 -3.02
N VAL A 136 -9.58 -1.97 -3.62
CA VAL A 136 -10.48 -3.13 -3.61
C VAL A 136 -10.72 -3.66 -2.21
N THR A 137 -9.72 -3.54 -1.32
CA THR A 137 -9.85 -3.95 0.08
C THR A 137 -10.83 -3.06 0.82
N LEU A 138 -10.71 -1.74 0.66
CA LEU A 138 -11.63 -0.77 1.24
C LEU A 138 -13.05 -0.90 0.65
N ALA A 139 -13.17 -1.10 -0.66
CA ALA A 139 -14.46 -1.24 -1.34
C ALA A 139 -15.24 -2.48 -0.87
N LEU A 140 -14.55 -3.60 -0.66
CA LEU A 140 -15.17 -4.81 -0.12
C LEU A 140 -15.68 -4.64 1.31
N GLU A 141 -14.99 -3.84 2.12
CA GLU A 141 -15.44 -3.50 3.47
C GLU A 141 -16.67 -2.58 3.46
N VAL A 142 -16.60 -1.49 2.68
CA VAL A 142 -17.72 -0.54 2.51
C VAL A 142 -18.98 -1.28 2.07
N ARG A 143 -18.87 -2.25 1.17
CA ARG A 143 -20.01 -3.04 0.70
C ARG A 143 -20.65 -3.93 1.78
N ARG A 144 -19.92 -4.35 2.82
CA ARG A 144 -20.45 -5.19 3.90
C ARG A 144 -21.06 -4.39 5.05
N THR A 145 -20.86 -3.08 5.07
CA THR A 145 -21.30 -2.21 6.16
C THR A 145 -22.47 -1.35 5.69
N SER A 146 -23.56 -1.30 6.48
CA SER A 146 -24.74 -0.48 6.15
C SER A 146 -24.47 1.03 6.28
N GLU A 147 -23.56 1.40 7.18
CA GLU A 147 -23.11 2.79 7.40
C GLU A 147 -21.60 2.88 7.12
N PRO A 148 -21.20 3.09 5.86
CA PRO A 148 -19.80 3.19 5.52
C PRO A 148 -19.21 4.51 6.02
N ASP A 149 -18.03 4.41 6.60
CA ASP A 149 -17.21 5.53 7.03
C ASP A 149 -16.88 6.44 5.84
N SER A 150 -17.12 7.75 6.00
CA SER A 150 -16.90 8.75 4.95
C SER A 150 -15.45 8.78 4.48
N ASP A 151 -14.51 8.51 5.38
CA ASP A 151 -13.08 8.57 5.07
C ASP A 151 -12.67 7.42 4.13
N LEU A 152 -13.31 6.26 4.28
CA LEU A 152 -13.11 5.14 3.35
C LEU A 152 -13.64 5.46 1.96
N VAL A 153 -14.85 6.02 1.89
CA VAL A 153 -15.47 6.38 0.60
C VAL A 153 -14.62 7.41 -0.13
N GLN A 154 -14.15 8.44 0.59
CA GLN A 154 -13.25 9.45 0.03
C GLN A 154 -11.91 8.85 -0.43
N ALA A 155 -11.32 7.93 0.35
CA ALA A 155 -10.08 7.26 -0.05
C ALA A 155 -10.26 6.39 -1.30
N ILE A 156 -11.41 5.71 -1.44
CA ILE A 156 -11.77 4.95 -2.64
C ILE A 156 -11.86 5.89 -3.85
N ASP A 157 -12.63 6.97 -3.75
CA ASP A 157 -12.81 7.94 -4.85
C ASP A 157 -11.49 8.60 -5.25
N ALA A 158 -10.65 8.96 -4.27
CA ALA A 158 -9.33 9.54 -4.54
C ALA A 158 -8.44 8.55 -5.30
N SER A 159 -8.48 7.27 -4.92
CA SER A 159 -7.70 6.22 -5.57
C SER A 159 -8.18 5.91 -6.99
N GLU A 160 -9.49 5.90 -7.21
CA GLU A 160 -10.08 5.74 -8.54
C GLU A 160 -9.62 6.87 -9.47
N LYS A 161 -9.71 8.13 -9.02
CA LYS A 161 -9.20 9.30 -9.76
C LYS A 161 -7.71 9.19 -10.09
N ILE A 162 -6.92 8.62 -9.18
CA ILE A 162 -5.50 8.37 -9.40
C ILE A 162 -5.29 7.34 -10.52
N LEU A 163 -6.03 6.22 -10.52
CA LEU A 163 -5.96 5.21 -11.57
C LEU A 163 -6.46 5.75 -12.92
N GLU A 164 -7.50 6.59 -12.92
CA GLU A 164 -8.07 7.23 -14.12
C GLU A 164 -7.04 8.09 -14.85
N ARG A 165 -6.19 8.81 -14.10
CA ARG A 165 -5.14 9.66 -14.67
C ARG A 165 -4.10 8.87 -15.49
N VAL A 166 -3.95 7.58 -15.23
CA VAL A 166 -2.88 6.76 -15.84
C VAL A 166 -3.39 5.60 -16.68
N GLN A 167 -4.70 5.39 -16.78
CA GLN A 167 -5.32 4.26 -17.51
C GLN A 167 -4.97 4.20 -19.00
N CYS A 168 -4.65 5.34 -19.63
CA CYS A 168 -4.26 5.41 -21.03
C CYS A 168 -2.91 4.71 -21.26
N ASP A 169 -1.95 4.95 -20.36
CA ASP A 169 -0.58 4.48 -20.45
C ASP A 169 -0.32 3.21 -19.61
N ASN A 170 -1.32 2.78 -18.82
CA ASN A 170 -1.21 1.64 -17.92
C ASN A 170 -2.43 0.73 -18.04
N LYS A 171 -2.24 -0.42 -18.70
CA LYS A 171 -3.29 -1.46 -18.85
C LYS A 171 -3.83 -1.94 -17.50
N LEU A 172 -2.97 -2.09 -16.50
CA LEU A 172 -3.38 -2.56 -15.18
C LEU A 172 -4.32 -1.56 -14.50
N ALA A 173 -4.03 -0.27 -14.60
CA ALA A 173 -4.92 0.77 -14.05
C ALA A 173 -6.30 0.76 -14.73
N ARG A 174 -6.34 0.52 -16.05
CA ARG A 174 -7.59 0.39 -16.80
C ARG A 174 -8.41 -0.82 -16.38
N ASP A 175 -7.76 -1.98 -16.27
CA ASP A 175 -8.42 -3.22 -15.84
C ASP A 175 -8.89 -3.10 -14.38
N ALA A 176 -8.08 -2.49 -13.51
CA ALA A 176 -8.42 -2.19 -12.12
C ALA A 176 -9.69 -1.34 -12.00
N LEU A 177 -9.80 -0.23 -12.75
CA LEU A 177 -11.00 0.61 -12.77
C LEU A 177 -12.23 -0.16 -13.23
N SER A 178 -12.10 -1.00 -14.27
CA SER A 178 -13.20 -1.84 -14.73
C SER A 178 -13.70 -2.78 -13.62
N ILE A 179 -12.79 -3.36 -12.83
CA ILE A 179 -13.15 -4.22 -11.71
C ILE A 179 -13.81 -3.42 -10.58
N LEU A 180 -13.24 -2.28 -10.20
CA LEU A 180 -13.77 -1.42 -9.12
C LEU A 180 -15.19 -0.92 -9.45
N HIS A 181 -15.44 -0.48 -10.68
CA HIS A 181 -16.76 -0.04 -11.11
C HIS A 181 -17.79 -1.18 -11.06
N LYS A 182 -17.41 -2.41 -11.45
CA LYS A 182 -18.30 -3.57 -11.32
C LYS A 182 -18.65 -3.88 -9.85
N LEU A 183 -17.70 -3.69 -8.94
CA LEU A 183 -17.92 -3.89 -7.50
C LEU A 183 -18.86 -2.87 -6.87
N ARG A 184 -19.02 -1.67 -7.46
CA ARG A 184 -19.96 -0.64 -7.02
C ARG A 184 -21.41 -0.86 -7.50
N ILE A 185 -21.60 -1.54 -8.63
CA ILE A 185 -22.92 -1.71 -9.27
C ILE A 185 -23.70 -2.92 -8.71
N THR A 186 -23.05 -3.78 -7.92
CA THR A 186 -23.64 -5.03 -7.38
C THR A 186 -23.71 -4.99 -5.86
#